data_AF-A0A9W6Q907-F1
#
_entry.id   AF-A0A9W6Q907-F1
#
_cell.length_a   1.000
_cell.length_b   1.000
_cell.length_c   1.000
_cell.angle_alpha   90.00
_cell.angle_beta   90.00
_cell.angle_gamma   90.00
#
_symmetry.space_group_name_H-M   'P 1'
#
loop_
_entity.id
_entity.type
_entity.pdbx_description
1 polymer ?
#
loop_
_entity_poly.entity_id
_entity_poly.type
_entity_poly.pdbx_seq_one_letter_code
_entity_poly.pdbx_strand_id
1 'polypeptide(L)'
;MTAHQVEQSPSSLEALPCRGSWLRLSRAFPDLRIQHAAPRTGPGWTTAAALADDPAALAAMIAFDERLGLDLYGTPTRPDVTAGFSLHRYAWPVSLAFTLPWLLESRVPLLPPSRVSINRTTGELTARPAGFHCLPGDPAADRPGALVVPDRPALDAALRTALAEHFAPVLDAFRPRVRRGPRTLWALVTDDVVDALWYAAGLLGAEPRAVAALEALLTGDAAAAPFVGTPGFRGTDGARTRTRVSCCLYYTVRPAELCASCPRAK
;
A
#
# COMPACT_ATOMS: atom_id res chain seq x y z
N MET A 1 -15.67 6.83 53.33
CA MET A 1 -15.11 5.58 53.90
C MET A 1 -15.80 4.45 53.16
N THR A 2 -15.22 3.62 52.30
CA THR A 2 -13.84 3.24 51.90
C THR A 2 -14.07 2.49 50.57
N ALA A 3 -13.50 2.92 49.43
CA ALA A 3 -12.20 2.54 48.87
C ALA A 3 -12.12 1.09 48.31
N HIS A 4 -11.61 1.04 47.06
CA HIS A 4 -11.14 -0.08 46.22
C HIS A 4 -12.15 -0.96 45.46
N GLN A 5 -11.89 -1.54 44.29
CA GLN A 5 -11.00 -1.31 43.12
C GLN A 5 -11.21 -2.55 42.22
N VAL A 6 -11.57 -2.39 40.95
CA VAL A 6 -11.24 -3.33 39.84
C VAL A 6 -11.08 -2.45 38.60
N GLU A 7 -9.92 -1.84 38.40
CA GLU A 7 -8.73 -2.40 37.72
C GLU A 7 -8.95 -2.58 36.20
N GLN A 8 -8.14 -1.84 35.45
CA GLN A 8 -8.13 -1.70 34.00
C GLN A 8 -7.63 -2.97 33.30
N SER A 9 -8.06 -3.19 32.04
CA SER A 9 -7.27 -3.95 31.07
C SER A 9 -7.57 -3.56 29.63
N PRO A 10 -6.76 -2.71 28.99
CA PRO A 10 -6.60 -2.67 27.55
C PRO A 10 -5.46 -3.62 27.16
N SER A 11 -5.70 -4.92 26.95
CA SER A 11 -4.56 -5.86 26.70
C SER A 11 -4.72 -6.91 25.60
N SER A 12 -5.86 -7.00 24.89
CA SER A 12 -6.03 -8.03 23.85
C SER A 12 -5.92 -7.51 22.41
N LEU A 13 -6.24 -6.23 22.16
CA LEU A 13 -6.12 -5.65 20.81
C LEU A 13 -4.65 -5.34 20.42
N GLU A 14 -3.77 -5.22 21.41
CA GLU A 14 -2.33 -4.94 21.28
C GLU A 14 -1.45 -6.19 21.12
N ALA A 15 -2.04 -7.40 21.15
CA ALA A 15 -1.25 -8.63 21.18
C ALA A 15 -0.53 -8.97 19.86
N LEU A 16 -0.94 -8.38 18.74
CA LEU A 16 -0.40 -8.65 17.41
C LEU A 16 0.20 -7.36 16.81
N PRO A 17 1.51 -7.34 16.49
CA PRO A 17 2.16 -6.20 15.85
C PRO A 17 1.41 -5.72 14.59
N CYS A 18 1.40 -4.42 14.32
CA CYS A 18 0.78 -3.77 13.14
C CYS A 18 -0.75 -3.80 13.08
N ARG A 19 -1.42 -4.65 13.88
CA ARG A 19 -2.88 -4.80 13.86
C ARG A 19 -3.61 -3.52 14.26
N GLY A 20 -3.05 -2.72 15.16
CA GLY A 20 -3.65 -1.47 15.63
C GLY A 20 -3.92 -0.49 14.49
N SER A 21 -2.93 -0.28 13.63
CA SER A 21 -3.02 0.60 12.46
C SER A 21 -4.05 0.11 11.45
N TRP A 22 -4.11 -1.19 11.18
CA TRP A 22 -5.07 -1.78 10.23
C TRP A 22 -6.51 -1.70 10.75
N LEU A 23 -6.73 -1.83 12.06
CA LEU A 23 -8.04 -1.59 12.66
C LEU A 23 -8.47 -0.13 12.58
N ARG A 24 -7.55 0.81 12.77
CA ARG A 24 -7.84 2.25 12.61
C ARG A 24 -8.26 2.55 11.17
N LEU A 25 -7.57 2.01 10.16
CA LEU A 25 -7.98 2.12 8.76
C LEU A 25 -9.39 1.56 8.55
N SER A 26 -9.66 0.34 9.02
CA SER A 26 -10.95 -0.32 8.81
C SER A 26 -12.13 0.44 9.43
N ARG A 27 -11.89 1.24 10.49
CA ARG A 27 -12.89 2.11 11.11
C ARG A 27 -13.11 3.40 10.31
N ALA A 28 -12.05 3.99 9.76
CA ALA A 28 -12.11 5.24 9.02
C ALA A 28 -12.50 5.06 7.55
N PHE A 29 -12.20 3.89 6.97
CA PHE A 29 -12.47 3.55 5.57
C PHE A 29 -12.96 2.09 5.47
N PRO A 30 -14.25 1.81 5.74
CA PRO A 30 -14.77 0.46 5.85
C PRO A 30 -14.67 -0.38 4.57
N ASP A 31 -14.56 0.25 3.40
CA ASP A 31 -14.44 -0.42 2.09
C ASP A 31 -13.09 -1.15 1.91
N LEU A 32 -12.09 -0.82 2.73
CA LEU A 32 -10.81 -1.51 2.76
C LEU A 32 -10.53 -2.07 4.16
N ARG A 33 -10.45 -3.40 4.26
CA ARG A 33 -10.20 -4.08 5.53
C ARG A 33 -8.95 -4.93 5.42
N ILE A 34 -7.94 -4.63 6.26
CA ILE A 34 -6.73 -5.45 6.36
C ILE A 34 -6.81 -6.30 7.63
N GLN A 35 -6.98 -7.60 7.43
CA GLN A 35 -7.10 -8.59 8.50
C GLN A 35 -5.72 -9.14 8.84
N HIS A 36 -5.36 -9.14 10.12
CA HIS A 36 -4.17 -9.80 10.61
C HIS A 36 -4.36 -11.33 10.61
N ALA A 37 -4.27 -11.97 9.45
CA ALA A 37 -4.61 -13.36 9.23
C ALA A 37 -3.72 -14.00 8.15
N ALA A 38 -3.61 -15.33 8.16
CA ALA A 38 -2.95 -16.06 7.09
C ALA A 38 -3.59 -15.76 5.72
N PRO A 39 -2.81 -15.79 4.63
CA PRO A 39 -3.33 -15.69 3.28
C PRO A 39 -4.47 -16.67 3.05
N ARG A 40 -5.53 -16.20 2.39
CA ARG A 40 -6.69 -16.99 2.01
C ARG A 40 -6.62 -17.33 0.52
N THR A 41 -7.23 -18.45 0.19
CA THR A 41 -7.42 -18.95 -1.18
C THR A 41 -8.91 -19.28 -1.38
N GLY A 42 -9.32 -19.45 -2.64
CA GLY A 42 -10.70 -19.77 -2.99
C GLY A 42 -11.44 -18.59 -3.63
N PRO A 43 -12.79 -18.64 -3.71
CA PRO A 43 -13.57 -17.66 -4.48
C PRO A 43 -13.26 -16.21 -4.10
N GLY A 44 -12.88 -15.40 -5.10
CA GLY A 44 -12.55 -13.98 -4.96
C GLY A 44 -11.17 -13.69 -4.37
N TRP A 45 -10.52 -14.66 -3.72
CA TRP A 45 -9.20 -14.50 -3.09
C TRP A 45 -8.06 -14.82 -4.06
N THR A 46 -7.06 -13.95 -4.08
CA THR A 46 -5.81 -14.17 -4.82
C THR A 46 -4.62 -13.83 -3.92
N THR A 47 -3.69 -14.76 -3.75
CA THR A 47 -2.46 -14.50 -3.00
C THR A 47 -1.50 -13.66 -3.84
N ALA A 48 -0.69 -12.84 -3.19
CA ALA A 48 0.34 -12.06 -3.88
C ALA A 48 1.38 -12.96 -4.55
N ALA A 49 1.70 -14.11 -3.93
CA ALA A 49 2.54 -15.14 -4.55
C ALA A 49 1.92 -15.69 -5.85
N ALA A 50 0.60 -15.97 -5.89
CA ALA A 50 -0.04 -16.42 -7.12
C ALA A 50 -0.01 -15.35 -8.22
N LEU A 51 -0.09 -14.07 -7.88
CA LEU A 51 0.07 -12.99 -8.88
C LEU A 51 1.47 -12.94 -9.49
N ALA A 52 2.48 -13.27 -8.70
CA ALA A 52 3.86 -13.32 -9.15
C ALA A 52 4.18 -14.59 -9.97
N ASP A 53 3.68 -15.75 -9.51
CA ASP A 53 4.17 -17.05 -9.96
C ASP A 53 3.19 -17.82 -10.86
N ASP A 54 1.90 -17.47 -10.86
CA ASP A 54 0.85 -18.15 -11.62
C ASP A 54 0.25 -17.24 -12.72
N PRO A 55 0.62 -17.45 -14.01
CA PRO A 55 0.07 -16.69 -15.12
C PRO A 55 -1.46 -16.74 -15.25
N ALA A 56 -2.09 -17.83 -14.79
CA ALA A 56 -3.55 -17.99 -14.82
C ALA A 56 -4.22 -17.13 -13.72
N ALA A 57 -3.66 -17.11 -12.52
CA ALA A 57 -4.12 -16.23 -11.45
C ALA A 57 -3.99 -14.75 -11.84
N LEU A 58 -2.85 -14.36 -12.42
CA LEU A 58 -2.66 -13.00 -12.95
C LEU A 58 -3.68 -12.66 -14.05
N ALA A 59 -3.89 -13.57 -15.01
CA ALA A 59 -4.87 -13.37 -16.06
C ALA A 59 -6.30 -13.23 -15.51
N ALA A 60 -6.67 -14.04 -14.50
CA ALA A 60 -7.97 -13.95 -13.85
C ALA A 60 -8.17 -12.62 -13.11
N MET A 61 -7.13 -12.10 -12.44
CA MET A 61 -7.19 -10.77 -11.80
C MET A 61 -7.38 -9.66 -12.84
N ILE A 62 -6.65 -9.69 -13.95
CA ILE A 62 -6.80 -8.69 -15.03
C ILE A 62 -8.18 -8.78 -15.68
N ALA A 63 -8.69 -9.99 -15.93
CA ALA A 63 -10.02 -10.20 -16.50
C ALA A 63 -11.15 -9.71 -15.57
N PHE A 64 -10.96 -9.79 -14.25
CA PHE A 64 -11.87 -9.15 -13.29
C PHE A 64 -11.89 -7.63 -13.47
N ASP A 65 -10.71 -7.00 -13.60
CA ASP A 65 -10.59 -5.56 -13.81
C ASP A 65 -11.08 -5.09 -15.18
N GLU A 66 -11.06 -5.95 -16.19
CA GLU A 66 -11.65 -5.69 -17.50
C GLU A 66 -13.17 -5.55 -17.40
N ARG A 67 -13.83 -6.50 -16.71
CA ARG A 67 -15.28 -6.45 -16.46
C ARG A 67 -15.66 -5.23 -15.62
N LEU A 68 -14.91 -4.98 -14.54
CA LEU A 68 -15.11 -3.79 -13.71
C LEU A 68 -14.92 -2.50 -14.53
N GLY A 69 -13.91 -2.47 -15.42
CA GLY A 69 -13.68 -1.34 -16.30
C GLY A 69 -14.85 -1.12 -17.28
N LEU A 70 -15.41 -2.18 -17.85
CA LEU A 70 -16.59 -2.09 -18.70
C LEU A 70 -17.80 -1.53 -17.94
N ASP A 71 -18.05 -2.03 -16.73
CA ASP A 71 -19.15 -1.56 -15.88
C ASP A 71 -19.00 -0.08 -15.50
N LEU A 72 -17.78 0.35 -15.15
CA LEU A 72 -17.48 1.73 -14.77
C LEU A 72 -17.46 2.70 -15.95
N TYR A 73 -16.92 2.27 -17.09
CA TYR A 73 -16.59 3.15 -18.19
C TYR A 73 -17.54 3.06 -19.38
N GLY A 74 -18.37 2.02 -19.46
CA GLY A 74 -19.33 1.78 -20.54
C GLY A 74 -18.69 1.29 -21.85
N THR A 75 -17.37 1.10 -21.88
CA THR A 75 -16.63 0.66 -23.06
C THR A 75 -15.42 -0.19 -22.68
N PRO A 76 -15.03 -1.19 -23.48
CA PRO A 76 -13.83 -1.96 -23.24
C PRO A 76 -12.57 -1.09 -23.17
N THR A 77 -11.76 -1.32 -22.16
CA THR A 77 -10.47 -0.64 -21.98
C THR A 77 -9.36 -1.40 -22.73
N ARG A 78 -8.39 -0.68 -23.29
CA ARG A 78 -7.24 -1.29 -23.97
C ARG A 78 -6.52 -2.28 -23.03
N PRO A 79 -6.10 -3.49 -23.47
CA PRO A 79 -5.58 -4.53 -22.58
C PRO A 79 -4.44 -4.10 -21.65
N ASP A 80 -3.46 -3.34 -22.15
CA ASP A 80 -2.33 -2.85 -21.33
C ASP A 80 -2.73 -1.77 -20.32
N VAL A 81 -3.80 -1.03 -20.60
CA VAL A 81 -4.36 -0.04 -19.66
C VAL A 81 -5.13 -0.77 -18.56
N THR A 82 -5.93 -1.78 -18.91
CA THR A 82 -6.61 -2.65 -17.94
C THR A 82 -5.61 -3.33 -17.01
N ALA A 83 -4.52 -3.89 -17.55
CA ALA A 83 -3.45 -4.47 -16.73
C ALA A 83 -2.82 -3.42 -15.79
N GLY A 84 -2.61 -2.19 -16.27
CA GLY A 84 -2.13 -1.09 -15.45
C GLY A 84 -3.09 -0.67 -14.32
N PHE A 85 -4.39 -0.60 -14.59
CA PHE A 85 -5.41 -0.35 -13.55
C PHE A 85 -5.51 -1.49 -12.55
N SER A 86 -5.40 -2.73 -13.03
CA SER A 86 -5.36 -3.91 -12.18
C SER A 86 -4.19 -3.84 -11.19
N LEU A 87 -3.01 -3.46 -11.67
CA LEU A 87 -1.84 -3.26 -10.83
C LEU A 87 -2.03 -2.12 -9.82
N HIS A 88 -2.57 -0.96 -10.22
CA HIS A 88 -2.87 0.14 -9.29
C HIS A 88 -3.83 -0.28 -8.17
N ARG A 89 -4.91 -1.00 -8.54
CA ARG A 89 -5.92 -1.50 -7.58
C ARG A 89 -5.37 -2.58 -6.65
N TYR A 90 -4.25 -3.20 -6.99
CA TYR A 90 -3.50 -4.09 -6.12
C TYR A 90 -2.49 -3.32 -5.24
N ALA A 91 -1.64 -2.49 -5.86
CA ALA A 91 -0.53 -1.83 -5.18
C ALA A 91 -1.00 -0.79 -4.16
N TRP A 92 -2.08 -0.07 -4.43
CA TRP A 92 -2.63 0.94 -3.53
C TRP A 92 -3.02 0.36 -2.15
N PRO A 93 -3.90 -0.65 -2.03
CA PRO A 93 -4.25 -1.20 -0.73
C PRO A 93 -3.13 -2.01 -0.08
N VAL A 94 -2.28 -2.67 -0.86
CA VAL A 94 -1.12 -3.42 -0.33
C VAL A 94 -0.10 -2.46 0.28
N SER A 95 0.12 -1.29 -0.32
CA SER A 95 1.02 -0.28 0.24
C SER A 95 0.61 0.12 1.67
N LEU A 96 -0.69 0.24 1.95
CA LEU A 96 -1.22 0.53 3.30
C LEU A 96 -0.91 -0.55 4.33
N ALA A 97 -0.75 -1.81 3.90
CA ALA A 97 -0.36 -2.90 4.80
C ALA A 97 1.02 -2.64 5.42
N PHE A 98 1.93 -1.97 4.69
CA PHE A 98 3.26 -1.59 5.15
C PHE A 98 3.30 -0.19 5.77
N THR A 99 2.69 0.79 5.10
CA THR A 99 2.91 2.20 5.40
C THR A 99 2.12 2.69 6.62
N LEU A 100 0.97 2.10 6.93
CA LEU A 100 0.21 2.50 8.11
C LEU A 100 0.90 2.10 9.43
N PRO A 101 1.35 0.85 9.62
CA PRO A 101 2.16 0.50 10.79
C PRO A 101 3.43 1.34 10.89
N TRP A 102 4.07 1.65 9.76
CA TRP A 102 5.26 2.48 9.75
C TRP A 102 4.97 3.90 10.20
N LEU A 103 3.90 4.51 9.69
CA LEU A 103 3.52 5.87 10.04
C LEU A 103 3.03 5.99 11.48
N LEU A 104 2.16 5.08 11.93
CA LEU A 104 1.39 5.22 13.17
C LEU A 104 2.03 4.51 14.37
N GLU A 105 2.76 3.42 14.13
CA GLU A 105 3.36 2.58 15.18
C GLU A 105 4.89 2.55 15.10
N SER A 106 5.53 3.19 14.12
CA SER A 106 6.97 3.08 13.87
C SER A 106 7.42 1.62 13.67
N ARG A 107 6.60 0.82 13.00
CA ARG A 107 6.84 -0.60 12.71
C ARG A 107 6.77 -0.88 11.22
N VAL A 108 7.71 -1.67 10.68
CA VAL A 108 7.67 -2.11 9.28
C VAL A 108 7.40 -3.61 9.25
N PRO A 109 6.22 -4.07 8.79
CA PRO A 109 5.94 -5.49 8.73
C PRO A 109 6.71 -6.17 7.58
N LEU A 110 7.24 -7.36 7.84
CA LEU A 110 7.81 -8.22 6.81
C LEU A 110 6.69 -9.02 6.15
N LEU A 111 6.27 -8.57 4.97
CA LEU A 111 5.19 -9.18 4.20
C LEU A 111 5.70 -9.60 2.82
N PRO A 112 6.49 -10.69 2.69
CA PRO A 112 6.78 -11.24 1.38
C PRO A 112 5.46 -11.67 0.68
N PRO A 113 5.43 -11.85 -0.65
CA PRO A 113 4.19 -12.19 -1.37
C PRO A 113 3.42 -13.39 -0.82
N SER A 114 4.12 -14.34 -0.18
CA SER A 114 3.52 -15.50 0.49
C SER A 114 2.74 -15.17 1.77
N ARG A 115 2.69 -13.90 2.21
CA ARG A 115 2.03 -13.44 3.44
C ARG A 115 0.83 -12.53 3.21
N VAL A 116 0.48 -12.27 1.95
CA VAL A 116 -0.62 -11.37 1.58
C VAL A 116 -1.58 -12.07 0.62
N SER A 117 -2.88 -11.86 0.81
CA SER A 117 -3.88 -12.12 -0.22
C SER A 117 -4.94 -11.03 -0.23
N ILE A 118 -5.53 -10.79 -1.39
CA ILE A 118 -6.56 -9.79 -1.61
C ILE A 118 -7.83 -10.46 -2.14
N ASN A 119 -8.98 -9.95 -1.70
CA ASN A 119 -10.27 -10.22 -2.30
C ASN A 119 -10.72 -9.01 -3.10
N ARG A 120 -10.68 -9.13 -4.43
CA ARG A 120 -10.99 -8.00 -5.32
C ARG A 120 -12.47 -7.63 -5.35
N THR A 121 -13.35 -8.53 -4.91
CA THR A 121 -14.80 -8.30 -4.85
C THR A 121 -15.20 -7.59 -3.55
N THR A 122 -14.58 -7.95 -2.42
CA THR A 122 -15.00 -7.45 -1.09
C THR A 122 -14.14 -6.32 -0.53
N GLY A 123 -13.00 -6.00 -1.17
CA GLY A 123 -12.05 -5.01 -0.65
C GLY A 123 -11.28 -5.48 0.59
N GLU A 124 -11.22 -6.80 0.81
CA GLU A 124 -10.51 -7.38 1.95
C GLU A 124 -9.09 -7.80 1.60
N LEU A 125 -8.16 -7.54 2.50
CA LEU A 125 -6.80 -8.07 2.48
C LEU A 125 -6.58 -8.90 3.73
N THR A 126 -5.84 -10.00 3.61
CA THR A 126 -5.24 -10.68 4.76
C THR A 126 -3.74 -10.50 4.70
N ALA A 127 -3.15 -10.07 5.80
CA ALA A 127 -1.71 -9.91 5.95
C ALA A 127 -1.27 -10.56 7.26
N ARG A 128 -0.28 -11.46 7.21
CA ARG A 128 0.35 -12.03 8.40
C ARG A 128 1.85 -11.82 8.34
N PRO A 129 2.38 -10.77 9.01
CA PRO A 129 3.82 -10.49 9.01
C PRO A 129 4.63 -11.72 9.42
N ALA A 130 5.73 -11.99 8.73
CA ALA A 130 6.71 -13.00 9.13
C ALA A 130 7.59 -12.53 10.31
N GLY A 131 7.63 -11.21 10.49
CA GLY A 131 8.35 -10.46 11.52
C GLY A 131 8.06 -8.97 11.29
N PHE A 132 8.72 -8.09 12.02
CA PHE A 132 8.60 -6.64 11.82
C PHE A 132 9.85 -5.92 12.32
N HIS A 133 10.24 -4.85 11.63
CA HIS A 133 11.23 -3.91 12.16
C HIS A 133 10.58 -2.93 13.13
N CYS A 134 11.31 -2.53 14.16
CA CYS A 134 10.89 -1.50 15.13
C CYS A 134 12.10 -0.72 15.67
N LEU A 135 11.83 0.41 16.31
CA LEU A 135 12.87 1.25 16.95
C LEU A 135 13.23 0.71 18.34
N PRO A 136 14.38 1.15 18.92
CA PRO A 136 14.70 0.87 20.31
C PRO A 136 13.61 1.46 21.22
N GLY A 137 13.15 0.69 22.20
CA GLY A 137 12.08 1.09 23.11
C GLY A 137 10.66 0.88 22.60
N ASP A 138 10.47 0.26 21.43
CA ASP A 138 9.15 -0.23 21.03
C ASP A 138 8.61 -1.25 22.06
N PRO A 139 7.36 -1.14 22.54
CA PRO A 139 6.78 -2.07 23.51
C PRO A 139 6.76 -3.55 23.06
N ALA A 140 6.92 -3.81 21.77
CA ALA A 140 6.98 -5.14 21.18
C ALA A 140 8.41 -5.56 20.80
N ALA A 141 9.45 -4.81 21.17
CA ALA A 141 10.83 -5.10 20.79
C ALA A 141 11.33 -6.49 21.27
N ASP A 142 10.80 -7.00 22.37
CA ASP A 142 11.16 -8.33 22.92
C ASP A 142 10.29 -9.47 22.36
N ARG A 143 9.35 -9.18 21.43
CA ARG A 143 8.48 -10.21 20.85
C ARG A 143 9.25 -11.07 19.84
N PRO A 144 8.91 -12.36 19.72
CA PRO A 144 9.42 -13.19 18.63
C PRO A 144 9.13 -12.55 17.27
N GLY A 145 10.16 -12.43 16.43
CA GLY A 145 10.07 -11.81 15.11
C GLY A 145 10.25 -10.29 15.06
N ALA A 146 10.52 -9.63 16.20
CA ALA A 146 10.94 -8.23 16.23
C ALA A 146 12.39 -8.08 15.74
N LEU A 147 12.62 -7.11 14.85
CA LEU A 147 13.94 -6.78 14.30
C LEU A 147 14.27 -5.32 14.63
N VAL A 148 14.96 -5.11 15.74
CA VAL A 148 15.27 -3.75 16.21
C VAL A 148 16.30 -3.09 15.29
N VAL A 149 15.95 -1.93 14.75
CA VAL A 149 16.85 -1.07 13.95
C VAL A 149 17.27 0.14 14.80
N PRO A 150 18.46 0.73 14.56
CA PRO A 150 19.02 1.72 15.49
C PRO A 150 18.25 3.04 15.53
N ASP A 151 17.66 3.46 14.41
CA ASP A 151 17.04 4.77 14.27
C ASP A 151 15.97 4.82 13.17
N ARG A 152 15.35 6.00 13.03
CA ARG A 152 14.30 6.25 12.05
C ARG A 152 14.79 6.11 10.59
N PRO A 153 15.94 6.66 10.18
CA PRO A 153 16.49 6.41 8.85
C PRO A 153 16.64 4.92 8.52
N ALA A 154 17.12 4.10 9.46
CA ALA A 154 17.22 2.65 9.28
C ALA A 154 15.83 1.98 9.15
N LEU A 155 14.82 2.46 9.87
CA LEU A 155 13.43 2.01 9.72
C LEU A 155 12.84 2.39 8.34
N ASP A 156 13.15 3.59 7.84
CA ASP A 156 12.71 4.04 6.51
C ASP A 156 13.39 3.22 5.39
N ALA A 157 14.67 2.88 5.57
CA ALA A 157 15.37 1.96 4.68
C ALA A 157 14.74 0.55 4.71
N ALA A 158 14.41 0.03 5.91
CA ALA A 158 13.71 -1.23 6.04
C ALA A 158 12.32 -1.22 5.37
N LEU A 159 11.59 -0.10 5.43
CA LEU A 159 10.32 0.05 4.71
C LEU A 159 10.52 -0.02 3.19
N ARG A 160 11.50 0.72 2.65
CA ARG A 160 11.82 0.66 1.21
C ARG A 160 12.17 -0.75 0.77
N THR A 161 13.01 -1.46 1.55
CA THR A 161 13.36 -2.85 1.27
C THR A 161 12.15 -3.77 1.31
N ALA A 162 11.32 -3.71 2.36
CA ALA A 162 10.16 -4.59 2.50
C ALA A 162 9.12 -4.38 1.37
N LEU A 163 8.87 -3.12 0.98
CA LEU A 163 8.03 -2.80 -0.17
C LEU A 163 8.66 -3.31 -1.46
N ALA A 164 9.98 -3.13 -1.64
CA ALA A 164 10.68 -3.56 -2.84
C ALA A 164 10.65 -5.09 -3.02
N GLU A 165 10.93 -5.84 -1.95
CA GLU A 165 10.86 -7.31 -1.92
C GLU A 165 9.45 -7.82 -2.23
N HIS A 166 8.42 -7.11 -1.77
CA HIS A 166 7.04 -7.47 -2.07
C HIS A 166 6.67 -7.20 -3.53
N PHE A 167 6.98 -6.00 -4.02
CA PHE A 167 6.49 -5.56 -5.32
C PHE A 167 7.32 -6.07 -6.49
N ALA A 168 8.64 -6.27 -6.34
CA ALA A 168 9.50 -6.72 -7.43
C ALA A 168 8.96 -7.94 -8.21
N PRO A 169 8.64 -9.08 -7.57
CA PRO A 169 8.13 -10.25 -8.30
C PRO A 169 6.75 -10.01 -8.93
N VAL A 170 5.90 -9.19 -8.31
CA VAL A 170 4.60 -8.81 -8.88
C VAL A 170 4.78 -7.93 -10.13
N LEU A 171 5.69 -6.95 -10.07
CA LEU A 171 5.99 -6.07 -11.21
C LEU A 171 6.56 -6.86 -12.39
N ASP A 172 7.43 -7.85 -12.12
CA ASP A 172 7.98 -8.72 -13.16
C ASP A 172 6.89 -9.54 -13.87
N ALA A 173 5.91 -10.07 -13.12
CA ALA A 173 4.77 -10.79 -13.68
C ALA A 173 3.84 -9.90 -14.52
N PHE A 174 3.64 -8.64 -14.10
CA PHE A 174 2.83 -7.66 -14.85
C PHE A 174 3.54 -7.08 -16.08
N ARG A 175 4.88 -7.06 -16.10
CA ARG A 175 5.68 -6.46 -17.19
C ARG A 175 5.27 -6.86 -18.60
N PRO A 176 5.04 -8.15 -18.95
CA PRO A 176 4.59 -8.52 -20.30
C PRO A 176 3.13 -8.11 -20.60
N ARG A 177 2.33 -7.77 -19.60
CA ARG A 177 0.91 -7.39 -19.75
C ARG A 177 0.72 -5.88 -19.92
N VAL A 178 1.74 -5.08 -19.61
CA VAL A 178 1.71 -3.62 -19.75
C VAL A 178 2.65 -3.15 -20.86
N ARG A 179 2.39 -1.97 -21.42
CA ARG A 179 3.30 -1.27 -22.36
C ARG A 179 4.18 -0.26 -21.64
N ARG A 180 4.77 -0.65 -20.50
CA ARG A 180 5.57 0.22 -19.62
C ARG A 180 6.86 -0.50 -19.21
N GLY A 181 7.98 0.22 -19.23
CA GLY A 181 9.27 -0.33 -18.80
C GLY A 181 9.40 -0.44 -17.27
N PRO A 182 10.41 -1.16 -16.75
CA PRO A 182 10.60 -1.39 -15.31
C PRO A 182 10.65 -0.10 -14.49
N ARG A 183 11.34 0.94 -14.98
CA ARG A 183 11.40 2.25 -14.32
C ARG A 183 10.01 2.89 -14.16
N THR A 184 9.14 2.76 -15.16
CA THR A 184 7.77 3.29 -15.10
C THR A 184 6.88 2.48 -14.15
N LEU A 185 7.10 1.17 -14.04
CA LEU A 185 6.41 0.32 -13.06
C LEU A 185 6.80 0.69 -11.63
N TRP A 186 8.08 0.98 -11.37
CA TRP A 186 8.50 1.50 -10.06
C TRP A 186 7.98 2.90 -9.78
N ALA A 187 7.86 3.78 -10.79
CA ALA A 187 7.19 5.07 -10.64
C ALA A 187 5.69 4.91 -10.29
N LEU A 188 5.02 3.89 -10.81
CA LEU A 188 3.65 3.53 -10.42
C LEU A 188 3.60 3.14 -8.94
N VAL A 189 4.51 2.28 -8.48
CA VAL A 189 4.55 1.89 -7.06
C VAL A 189 4.86 3.09 -6.16
N THR A 190 5.77 3.99 -6.56
CA THR A 190 5.97 5.27 -5.87
C THR A 190 4.65 6.02 -5.70
N ASP A 191 3.88 6.15 -6.80
CA ASP A 191 2.61 6.88 -6.76
C ASP A 191 1.57 6.21 -5.86
N ASP A 192 1.46 4.89 -5.89
CA ASP A 192 0.48 4.16 -5.08
C ASP A 192 0.88 4.15 -3.60
N VAL A 193 2.16 4.09 -3.26
CA VAL A 193 2.65 4.26 -1.87
C VAL A 193 2.29 5.64 -1.33
N VAL A 194 2.56 6.69 -2.11
CA VAL A 194 2.31 8.08 -1.72
C VAL A 194 0.81 8.35 -1.62
N ASP A 195 0.03 8.01 -2.65
CA ASP A 195 -1.39 8.30 -2.69
C ASP A 195 -2.18 7.51 -1.66
N ALA A 196 -1.83 6.25 -1.44
CA ALA A 196 -2.54 5.43 -0.47
C ALA A 196 -2.32 5.96 0.95
N LEU A 197 -1.06 6.16 1.35
CA LEU A 197 -0.79 6.67 2.69
C LEU A 197 -1.33 8.08 2.88
N TRP A 198 -1.19 8.97 1.90
CA TRP A 198 -1.69 10.33 2.00
C TRP A 198 -3.22 10.37 2.18
N TYR A 199 -3.95 9.60 1.38
CA TYR A 199 -5.40 9.48 1.50
C TYR A 199 -5.82 8.94 2.88
N ALA A 200 -5.24 7.80 3.30
CA ALA A 200 -5.57 7.19 4.58
C ALA A 200 -5.18 8.09 5.77
N ALA A 201 -4.07 8.80 5.69
CA ALA A 201 -3.64 9.74 6.72
C ALA A 201 -4.57 10.95 6.81
N GLY A 202 -5.14 11.43 5.70
CA GLY A 202 -6.18 12.45 5.70
C GLY A 202 -7.40 12.02 6.52
N LEU A 203 -7.91 10.81 6.28
CA LEU A 203 -9.04 10.24 7.04
C LEU A 203 -8.73 10.06 8.53
N LEU A 204 -7.46 9.86 8.88
CA LEU A 204 -7.00 9.64 10.25
C LEU A 204 -6.51 10.91 10.96
N GLY A 205 -6.63 12.09 10.33
CA GLY A 205 -6.14 13.36 10.89
C GLY A 205 -4.61 13.44 11.02
N ALA A 206 -3.88 12.65 10.24
CA ALA A 206 -2.42 12.52 10.27
C ALA A 206 -1.75 13.04 8.99
N GLU A 207 -2.47 13.77 8.13
CA GLU A 207 -1.97 14.21 6.82
C GLU A 207 -0.63 14.99 6.89
N PRO A 208 -0.44 16.01 7.74
CA PRO A 208 0.84 16.73 7.78
C PRO A 208 2.02 15.83 8.13
N ARG A 209 1.81 14.86 9.04
CA ARG A 209 2.81 13.86 9.43
C ARG A 209 3.12 12.91 8.28
N ALA A 210 2.11 12.46 7.54
CA ALA A 210 2.29 11.58 6.39
C ALA A 210 3.07 12.26 5.26
N VAL A 211 2.77 13.53 4.97
CA VAL A 211 3.47 14.32 3.95
C VAL A 211 4.96 14.42 4.28
N ALA A 212 5.31 14.88 5.48
CA ALA A 212 6.70 14.98 5.90
C ALA A 212 7.43 13.63 5.89
N ALA A 213 6.74 12.57 6.33
CA ALA A 213 7.31 11.22 6.34
C ALA A 213 7.53 10.67 4.92
N LEU A 214 6.60 10.90 3.99
CA LEU A 214 6.73 10.46 2.59
C LEU A 214 7.85 11.22 1.86
N GLU A 215 8.00 12.52 2.12
CA GLU A 215 9.09 13.34 1.56
C GLU A 215 10.46 12.86 2.05
N ALA A 216 10.57 12.45 3.31
CA ALA A 216 11.79 11.84 3.85
C ALA A 216 12.04 10.41 3.31
N LEU A 217 10.97 9.63 3.08
CA LEU A 217 11.07 8.25 2.63
C LEU A 217 11.54 8.14 1.16
N LEU A 218 11.04 9.03 0.29
CA LEU A 218 11.16 8.95 -1.17
C LEU A 218 11.86 10.21 -1.73
N THR A 219 13.16 10.30 -1.47
CA THR A 219 14.01 11.45 -1.81
C THR A 219 14.22 11.66 -3.32
N GLY A 220 13.93 10.64 -4.14
CA GLY A 220 14.09 10.68 -5.60
C GLY A 220 15.54 10.48 -6.08
N ASP A 221 16.48 10.27 -5.16
CA ASP A 221 17.87 9.92 -5.44
C ASP A 221 18.12 8.40 -5.32
N ALA A 222 19.39 8.00 -5.45
CA ALA A 222 19.78 6.59 -5.40
C ALA A 222 19.49 5.91 -4.05
N ALA A 223 19.39 6.65 -2.93
CA ALA A 223 19.07 6.08 -1.63
C ALA A 223 17.61 5.61 -1.53
N ALA A 224 16.75 6.13 -2.42
CA ALA A 224 15.37 5.71 -2.55
C ALA A 224 15.16 4.61 -3.61
N ALA A 225 16.21 4.06 -4.24
CA ALA A 225 16.05 2.96 -5.19
C ALA A 225 15.37 1.74 -4.53
N PRO A 226 14.53 0.97 -5.26
CA PRO A 226 14.21 1.08 -6.69
C PRO A 226 13.09 2.09 -7.01
N PHE A 227 12.57 2.83 -6.01
CA PHE A 227 11.52 3.81 -6.22
C PHE A 227 11.99 4.95 -7.12
N VAL A 228 11.07 5.46 -7.93
CA VAL A 228 11.36 6.49 -8.93
C VAL A 228 10.58 7.75 -8.61
N GLY A 229 11.27 8.89 -8.66
CA GLY A 229 10.68 10.21 -8.43
C GLY A 229 10.46 10.53 -6.96
N THR A 230 9.78 11.64 -6.70
CA THR A 230 9.47 12.15 -5.35
C THR A 230 7.95 12.15 -5.14
N PRO A 231 7.46 12.32 -3.89
CA PRO A 231 6.04 12.49 -3.63
C PRO A 231 5.43 13.68 -4.37
N GLY A 232 6.18 14.75 -4.64
CA GLY A 232 5.72 15.84 -5.50
C GLY A 232 4.52 16.62 -4.94
N PHE A 233 4.40 16.74 -3.62
CA PHE A 233 3.38 17.56 -2.95
C PHE A 233 3.55 19.05 -3.31
N ARG A 234 2.44 19.77 -3.36
CA ARG A 234 2.36 21.22 -3.58
C ARG A 234 1.14 21.78 -2.87
N GLY A 235 1.23 23.01 -2.37
CA GLY A 235 0.09 23.73 -1.79
C GLY A 235 -0.64 24.56 -2.84
N THR A 236 -1.97 24.54 -2.81
CA THR A 236 -2.86 25.42 -3.59
C THR A 236 -4.01 25.87 -2.71
N ASP A 237 -4.07 27.16 -2.36
CA ASP A 237 -5.20 27.81 -1.67
C ASP A 237 -5.71 27.06 -0.41
N GLY A 238 -4.79 26.63 0.45
CA GLY A 238 -5.10 25.89 1.68
C GLY A 238 -5.40 24.40 1.48
N ALA A 239 -5.59 23.95 0.24
CA ALA A 239 -5.67 22.54 -0.13
C ALA A 239 -4.29 22.01 -0.55
N ARG A 240 -3.95 20.80 -0.11
CA ARG A 240 -2.74 20.11 -0.57
C ARG A 240 -3.07 19.23 -1.77
N THR A 241 -2.21 19.26 -2.77
CA THR A 241 -2.25 18.34 -3.91
C THR A 241 -0.84 17.85 -4.19
N ARG A 242 -0.68 16.97 -5.18
CA ARG A 242 0.62 16.50 -5.64
C ARG A 242 0.63 16.30 -7.13
N THR A 243 1.79 15.98 -7.68
CA THR A 243 1.91 15.52 -9.07
C THR A 243 2.47 14.12 -9.05
N ARG A 244 1.74 13.17 -9.65
CA ARG A 244 2.20 11.80 -9.80
C ARG A 244 3.47 11.74 -10.65
N VAL A 245 4.32 10.77 -10.37
CA VAL A 245 5.54 10.49 -11.13
C VAL A 245 5.20 9.80 -12.46
N SER A 246 4.20 8.92 -12.44
CA SER A 246 3.77 8.11 -13.58
C SER A 246 2.40 8.53 -14.11
N CYS A 247 2.17 8.33 -15.41
CA CYS A 247 0.85 8.47 -16.00
C CYS A 247 0.07 7.16 -15.87
N CYS A 248 -1.06 7.19 -15.16
CA CYS A 248 -1.96 6.03 -15.02
C CYS A 248 -2.72 5.68 -16.31
N LEU A 249 -2.72 6.57 -17.32
CA LEU A 249 -3.48 6.48 -18.58
C LEU A 249 -5.02 6.56 -18.42
N TYR A 250 -5.52 7.10 -17.30
CA TYR A 250 -6.96 7.29 -17.07
C TYR A 250 -7.68 8.07 -18.19
N TYR A 251 -7.00 9.03 -18.81
CA TYR A 251 -7.54 9.77 -19.96
C TYR A 251 -7.99 8.88 -21.14
N THR A 252 -7.50 7.64 -21.23
CA THR A 252 -7.89 6.72 -22.31
C THR A 252 -9.31 6.18 -22.15
N VAL A 253 -9.85 6.22 -20.93
CA VAL A 253 -11.24 5.81 -20.62
C VAL A 253 -12.16 7.00 -20.31
N ARG A 254 -11.58 8.14 -19.90
CA ARG A 254 -12.26 9.42 -19.67
C ARG A 254 -11.40 10.60 -20.16
N PRO A 255 -11.40 10.91 -21.47
CA PRO A 255 -10.47 11.89 -22.05
C PRO A 255 -10.71 13.34 -21.59
N ALA A 256 -11.94 13.67 -21.18
CA ALA A 256 -12.29 14.99 -20.67
C ALA A 256 -11.96 15.17 -19.16
N GLU A 257 -11.57 14.09 -18.46
CA GLU A 257 -11.30 14.11 -17.03
C GLU A 257 -9.80 13.95 -16.76
N LEU A 258 -9.21 14.95 -16.11
CA LEU A 258 -7.86 14.85 -15.53
C LEU A 258 -8.00 14.82 -14.00
N CYS A 259 -7.37 13.83 -13.37
CA CYS A 259 -7.28 13.83 -11.91
C CYS A 259 -6.41 14.99 -11.40
N ALA A 260 -6.67 15.46 -10.19
CA ALA A 260 -5.95 16.58 -9.58
C ALA A 260 -4.42 16.35 -9.48
N SER A 261 -3.99 15.09 -9.47
CA SER A 261 -2.58 14.69 -9.41
C SER A 261 -2.00 14.24 -10.75
N CYS A 262 -2.72 14.43 -11.86
CA CYS A 262 -2.30 13.97 -13.19
C CYS A 262 -1.02 14.68 -13.65
N PRO A 263 0.02 13.97 -14.09
CA PRO A 263 1.22 14.61 -14.63
C PRO A 263 0.98 15.32 -15.97
N ARG A 264 -0.18 15.09 -16.62
CA ARG A 264 -0.59 15.77 -17.86
C ARG A 264 -1.29 17.12 -17.63
N ALA A 265 -1.64 17.44 -16.39
CA ALA A 265 -2.29 18.71 -16.05
C ALA A 265 -1.30 19.87 -15.86
N LYS A 266 -0.02 19.64 -16.18
CA LYS A 266 1.07 20.61 -16.15
C LYS A 266 1.57 20.86 -17.57
#